data_AF-A0A3S2N6I4-F1
#
_entry.id   AF-A0A3S2N6I4-F1
#
_cell.length_a   1.000
_cell.length_b   1.000
_cell.length_c   1.000
_cell.angle_alpha   90.00
_cell.angle_beta   90.00
_cell.angle_gamma   90.00
#
_symmetry.space_group_name_H-M   'P 1'
#
loop_
_entity.id
_entity.type
_entity.pdbx_description
1 polymer ?
#
loop_
_entity_poly.entity_id
_entity_poly.type
_entity_poly.pdbx_seq_one_letter_code
_entity_poly.pdbx_strand_id
1 'polypeptide(L)'
;MAYPGYGGYGAPMPGAPMPGGPMPGGHMPNPMYGQMGGAPPQGGGYAPYGGGYPGTYGAPPPAANDPMWGYFTAIAGQDGEVDAEELQKCLTQAGFTGSYNPFSLETCRIMIAMLDRDHTGKMGFNEFKELFAALNGWKQNFMMFDQDRSGTVEPHELSQAINAMGFRVSPQALNIILKRYNKGGRVFFDDYVACCVKLRTLTENFRRRDTMQQGSVTFQYDDFILCTMAV
;
A
#
# COMPACT_ATOMS: atom_id res chain seq x y z
N MET A 1 21.93 -9.13 -19.08
CA MET A 1 21.49 -8.20 -20.14
C MET A 1 20.96 -6.97 -19.45
N ALA A 2 21.68 -5.85 -19.55
CA ALA A 2 21.36 -4.59 -18.89
C ALA A 2 20.31 -3.79 -19.69
N TYR A 3 19.46 -3.03 -18.99
CA TYR A 3 18.47 -2.14 -19.59
C TYR A 3 19.11 -0.85 -20.15
N PRO A 4 18.64 -0.30 -21.28
CA PRO A 4 19.17 0.93 -21.86
C PRO A 4 18.49 2.20 -21.33
N GLY A 5 19.30 3.08 -20.73
CA GLY A 5 19.60 4.45 -21.17
C GLY A 5 18.49 5.52 -21.27
N TYR A 6 18.59 6.54 -20.41
CA TYR A 6 18.34 7.94 -20.75
C TYR A 6 19.54 8.77 -20.24
N GLY A 7 20.27 9.44 -21.15
CA GLY A 7 21.31 10.43 -20.82
C GLY A 7 20.69 11.72 -20.26
N GLY A 8 21.37 12.56 -19.49
CA GLY A 8 22.79 12.78 -19.35
C GLY A 8 23.08 14.23 -19.74
N TYR A 9 23.10 15.14 -18.76
CA TYR A 9 23.63 16.50 -18.92
C TYR A 9 24.58 16.82 -17.77
N GLY A 10 25.85 17.06 -18.13
CA GLY A 10 26.70 18.06 -17.50
C GLY A 10 27.43 17.68 -16.22
N ALA A 11 28.63 17.10 -16.36
CA ALA A 11 29.74 17.41 -15.46
C ALA A 11 30.53 18.62 -16.03
N PRO A 12 31.33 19.32 -15.20
CA PRO A 12 32.77 19.01 -15.25
C PRO A 12 33.45 18.86 -13.88
N MET A 13 34.52 18.07 -13.92
CA MET A 13 35.50 17.69 -12.88
C MET A 13 36.49 18.84 -12.51
N PRO A 14 37.68 18.59 -11.89
CA PRO A 14 38.01 18.16 -10.52
C PRO A 14 39.13 19.02 -9.86
N GLY A 15 39.48 18.81 -8.58
CA GLY A 15 40.88 19.06 -8.15
C GLY A 15 41.18 19.43 -6.69
N ALA A 16 41.77 18.45 -5.99
CA ALA A 16 42.87 18.52 -5.03
C ALA A 16 42.66 18.94 -3.54
N PRO A 17 43.50 18.42 -2.60
CA PRO A 17 43.30 18.48 -1.15
C PRO A 17 44.38 19.29 -0.36
N MET A 18 44.20 19.35 0.99
CA MET A 18 45.15 19.67 2.08
C MET A 18 44.98 21.06 2.79
N PRO A 19 45.66 21.38 3.92
CA PRO A 19 45.45 20.86 5.30
C PRO A 19 45.53 21.94 6.44
N GLY A 20 45.02 21.62 7.65
CA GLY A 20 45.59 22.00 8.97
C GLY A 20 45.51 23.45 9.53
N GLY A 21 45.17 23.59 10.83
CA GLY A 21 45.51 24.75 11.68
C GLY A 21 44.49 25.12 12.81
N PRO A 22 44.89 25.31 14.09
CA PRO A 22 43.97 25.51 15.24
C PRO A 22 43.93 26.94 15.86
N MET A 23 42.76 27.34 16.41
CA MET A 23 42.42 28.28 17.55
C MET A 23 43.10 29.69 17.62
N PRO A 24 42.79 30.66 18.55
CA PRO A 24 41.83 30.73 19.68
C PRO A 24 41.03 32.07 19.86
N GLY A 25 40.01 32.03 20.74
CA GLY A 25 39.79 33.03 21.82
C GLY A 25 39.01 34.33 21.55
N GLY A 26 38.00 34.64 22.39
CA GLY A 26 37.42 36.01 22.44
C GLY A 26 36.05 36.20 23.11
N HIS A 27 35.99 36.12 24.44
CA HIS A 27 35.26 37.01 25.37
C HIS A 27 33.76 37.41 25.17
N MET A 28 32.97 37.01 26.18
CA MET A 28 31.74 37.59 26.76
C MET A 28 31.78 39.13 26.94
N PRO A 29 30.64 39.88 27.04
CA PRO A 29 29.74 39.79 28.20
C PRO A 29 28.23 40.00 27.98
N ASN A 30 27.51 39.45 28.98
CA ASN A 30 26.11 39.66 29.33
C ASN A 30 25.86 41.11 29.82
N PRO A 31 24.60 41.54 29.92
CA PRO A 31 24.16 41.97 31.25
C PRO A 31 22.79 41.42 31.66
N MET A 32 22.72 41.12 32.95
CA MET A 32 21.61 40.60 33.74
C MET A 32 21.01 41.75 34.56
N TYR A 33 19.67 41.92 34.58
CA TYR A 33 18.85 42.51 35.67
C TYR A 33 17.38 42.11 35.34
N GLY A 34 16.47 41.71 36.22
CA GLY A 34 16.43 41.70 37.67
C GLY A 34 15.15 40.97 38.15
N GLN A 35 15.10 40.79 39.47
CA GLN A 35 14.27 39.92 40.29
C GLN A 35 13.09 40.67 40.95
N MET A 36 11.96 39.97 41.21
CA MET A 36 10.95 40.13 42.30
C MET A 36 9.64 39.44 41.82
N GLY A 37 8.89 38.59 42.53
CA GLY A 37 8.67 38.38 43.96
C GLY A 37 7.15 38.53 44.23
N GLY A 38 6.44 37.48 44.70
CA GLY A 38 5.07 37.62 45.22
C GLY A 38 4.18 36.36 45.12
N ALA A 39 3.72 35.86 46.28
CA ALA A 39 2.73 34.79 46.44
C ALA A 39 1.36 35.37 46.95
N PRO A 40 0.32 34.55 47.23
CA PRO A 40 -1.03 34.61 46.66
C PRO A 40 -2.09 35.34 47.54
N PRO A 41 -3.38 35.35 47.14
CA PRO A 41 -4.41 34.97 48.13
C PRO A 41 -5.59 34.13 47.60
N GLN A 42 -6.16 33.37 48.54
CA GLN A 42 -7.40 32.57 48.52
C GLN A 42 -8.66 33.41 48.80
N GLY A 43 -9.81 32.86 48.36
CA GLY A 43 -11.15 33.06 48.95
C GLY A 43 -12.02 34.05 48.18
N GLY A 44 -13.29 33.81 47.85
CA GLY A 44 -14.26 32.76 48.13
C GLY A 44 -15.63 33.31 47.67
N GLY A 45 -16.50 32.48 47.07
CA GLY A 45 -17.82 32.96 46.60
C GLY A 45 -18.63 31.90 45.88
N TYR A 46 -19.65 31.42 46.57
CA TYR A 46 -20.58 30.32 46.31
C TYR A 46 -21.80 30.78 45.50
N ALA A 47 -22.21 30.03 44.46
CA ALA A 47 -23.59 29.55 44.25
C ALA A 47 -23.73 28.69 42.96
N PRO A 48 -24.65 27.72 42.92
CA PRO A 48 -24.61 26.58 41.99
C PRO A 48 -25.73 26.61 40.94
N TYR A 49 -25.44 26.24 39.69
CA TYR A 49 -26.48 25.71 38.80
C TYR A 49 -25.91 24.85 37.68
N GLY A 50 -26.13 23.54 37.80
CA GLY A 50 -26.58 22.67 36.71
C GLY A 50 -25.72 22.47 35.45
N GLY A 51 -25.13 21.27 35.35
CA GLY A 51 -25.35 20.42 34.17
C GLY A 51 -24.20 20.25 33.17
N GLY A 52 -23.57 19.07 33.21
CA GLY A 52 -23.19 18.28 32.02
C GLY A 52 -22.03 18.75 31.13
N TYR A 53 -20.89 18.06 31.21
CA TYR A 53 -19.93 17.89 30.10
C TYR A 53 -20.15 16.50 29.45
N PRO A 54 -19.59 16.18 28.25
CA PRO A 54 -18.66 16.95 27.42
C PRO A 54 -19.03 16.97 25.91
N GLY A 55 -18.38 17.83 25.13
CA GLY A 55 -18.52 17.84 23.68
C GLY A 55 -17.46 18.69 22.99
N THR A 56 -16.18 18.48 23.33
CA THR A 56 -15.09 18.99 22.51
C THR A 56 -15.09 18.21 21.20
N TYR A 57 -15.59 18.82 20.13
CA TYR A 57 -15.39 18.34 18.76
C TYR A 57 -13.89 18.44 18.45
N GLY A 58 -13.13 17.43 18.87
CA GLY A 58 -11.81 17.18 18.32
C GLY A 58 -11.97 17.04 16.82
N ALA A 59 -11.09 17.69 16.05
CA ALA A 59 -11.04 17.51 14.62
C ALA A 59 -11.06 16.00 14.31
N PRO A 60 -11.87 15.54 13.35
CA PRO A 60 -11.86 14.14 12.96
C PRO A 60 -10.41 13.72 12.67
N PRO A 61 -9.98 12.52 13.06
CA PRO A 61 -8.65 12.04 12.70
C PRO A 61 -8.45 12.21 11.19
N PRO A 62 -7.23 12.48 10.69
CA PRO A 62 -7.01 12.83 9.27
C PRO A 62 -7.64 11.86 8.26
N ALA A 63 -7.80 10.59 8.65
CA ALA A 63 -8.48 9.56 7.89
C ALA A 63 -9.99 9.81 7.70
N ALA A 64 -10.68 10.41 8.67
CA ALA A 64 -12.13 10.62 8.64
C ALA A 64 -12.62 11.68 7.63
N ASN A 65 -11.70 12.45 7.04
CA ASN A 65 -12.02 13.34 5.92
C ASN A 65 -11.96 12.63 4.55
N ASP A 66 -11.51 11.38 4.50
CA ASP A 66 -11.44 10.61 3.25
C ASP A 66 -12.79 9.92 2.98
N PRO A 67 -13.36 10.05 1.76
CA PRO A 67 -14.60 9.36 1.42
C PRO A 67 -14.50 7.83 1.54
N MET A 68 -13.31 7.24 1.44
CA MET A 68 -13.10 5.80 1.67
C MET A 68 -13.20 5.40 3.14
N TRP A 69 -13.04 6.34 4.08
CA TRP A 69 -13.12 6.05 5.51
C TRP A 69 -14.51 5.55 5.92
N GLY A 70 -15.57 6.13 5.33
CA GLY A 70 -16.94 5.66 5.56
C GLY A 70 -17.12 4.19 5.15
N TYR A 71 -16.61 3.82 3.98
CA TYR A 71 -16.64 2.43 3.51
C TYR A 71 -15.82 1.49 4.40
N PHE A 72 -14.62 1.91 4.80
CA PHE A 72 -13.74 1.15 5.69
C PHE A 72 -14.38 0.92 7.06
N THR A 73 -14.86 1.96 7.72
CA THR A 73 -15.49 1.83 9.05
C THR A 73 -16.80 1.05 9.05
N ALA A 74 -17.48 0.95 7.91
CA ALA A 74 -18.69 0.14 7.78
C ALA A 74 -18.39 -1.37 7.77
N ILE A 75 -17.16 -1.76 7.41
CA ILE A 75 -16.76 -3.16 7.26
C ILE A 75 -15.72 -3.59 8.29
N ALA A 76 -14.97 -2.65 8.85
CA ALA A 76 -13.91 -2.94 9.81
C ALA A 76 -14.51 -3.46 11.12
N GLY A 77 -13.81 -4.43 11.69
CA GLY A 77 -14.13 -5.01 12.98
C GLY A 77 -13.97 -4.02 14.13
N GLN A 78 -14.28 -4.48 15.34
CA GLN A 78 -14.11 -3.69 16.56
C GLN A 78 -12.64 -3.33 16.86
N ASP A 79 -11.71 -4.04 16.25
CA ASP A 79 -10.27 -3.82 16.28
C ASP A 79 -9.81 -2.71 15.32
N GLY A 80 -10.69 -2.23 14.44
CA GLY A 80 -10.37 -1.18 13.47
C GLY A 80 -9.56 -1.68 12.28
N GLU A 81 -9.57 -2.99 12.03
CA GLU A 81 -8.95 -3.64 10.87
C GLU A 81 -9.99 -4.43 10.09
N VAL A 82 -9.63 -4.87 8.88
CA VAL A 82 -10.51 -5.61 7.97
C VAL A 82 -9.93 -6.99 7.69
N ASP A 83 -10.71 -8.03 7.96
CA ASP A 83 -10.38 -9.41 7.60
C ASP A 83 -10.87 -9.79 6.19
N ALA A 84 -10.54 -11.02 5.75
CA ALA A 84 -10.89 -11.48 4.41
C ALA A 84 -12.41 -11.62 4.18
N GLU A 85 -13.18 -11.95 5.22
CA GLU A 85 -14.63 -12.07 5.11
C GLU A 85 -15.30 -10.69 5.06
N GLU A 86 -14.82 -9.76 5.87
CA GLU A 86 -15.23 -8.35 5.88
C GLU A 86 -14.91 -7.68 4.55
N LEU A 87 -13.72 -7.92 3.99
CA LEU A 87 -13.33 -7.43 2.67
C LEU A 87 -14.24 -8.01 1.57
N GLN A 88 -14.52 -9.31 1.59
CA GLN A 88 -15.40 -9.95 0.61
C GLN A 88 -16.82 -9.35 0.66
N LYS A 89 -17.38 -9.19 1.86
CA LYS A 89 -18.69 -8.57 2.07
C LYS A 89 -18.69 -7.14 1.56
N CYS A 90 -17.66 -6.35 1.87
CA CYS A 90 -17.51 -4.98 1.38
C CYS A 90 -17.52 -4.92 -0.13
N LEU A 91 -16.64 -5.67 -0.80
CA LEU A 91 -16.49 -5.62 -2.26
C LEU A 91 -17.78 -6.06 -2.97
N THR A 92 -18.50 -7.01 -2.37
CA THR A 92 -19.79 -7.47 -2.86
C THR A 92 -20.89 -6.41 -2.68
N GLN A 93 -21.03 -5.84 -1.48
CA GLN A 93 -22.04 -4.82 -1.17
C GLN A 93 -21.80 -3.51 -1.92
N ALA A 94 -20.54 -3.14 -2.12
CA ALA A 94 -20.15 -1.99 -2.93
C ALA A 94 -20.42 -2.21 -4.44
N GLY A 95 -20.84 -3.43 -4.85
CA GLY A 95 -21.03 -3.77 -6.25
C GLY A 95 -19.75 -3.65 -7.06
N PHE A 96 -18.58 -3.87 -6.42
CA PHE A 96 -17.29 -3.62 -7.05
C PHE A 96 -17.11 -4.47 -8.31
N THR A 97 -17.54 -5.73 -8.27
CA THR A 97 -17.50 -6.65 -9.42
C THR A 97 -18.55 -6.31 -10.48
N GLY A 98 -19.57 -5.52 -10.16
CA GLY A 98 -20.65 -5.15 -11.08
C GLY A 98 -21.42 -6.39 -11.55
N SER A 99 -21.40 -6.65 -12.85
CA SER A 99 -21.99 -7.86 -13.45
C SER A 99 -21.12 -9.11 -13.32
N TYR A 100 -19.87 -8.97 -12.87
CA TYR A 100 -18.97 -10.10 -12.69
C TYR A 100 -19.24 -10.84 -11.37
N ASN A 101 -18.84 -12.11 -11.34
CA ASN A 101 -18.95 -12.93 -10.14
C ASN A 101 -18.25 -12.27 -8.95
N PRO A 102 -18.82 -12.38 -7.73
CA PRO A 102 -18.16 -11.93 -6.51
C PRO A 102 -16.79 -12.57 -6.33
N PHE A 103 -15.89 -11.87 -5.64
CA PHE A 103 -14.57 -12.42 -5.31
C PHE A 103 -14.70 -13.64 -4.40
N SER A 104 -13.85 -14.63 -4.62
CA SER A 104 -13.74 -15.76 -3.68
C SER A 104 -13.03 -15.33 -2.39
N LEU A 105 -13.27 -16.05 -1.30
CA LEU A 105 -12.61 -15.78 -0.03
C LEU A 105 -11.08 -15.92 -0.15
N GLU A 106 -10.62 -16.87 -0.96
CA GLU A 106 -9.21 -17.05 -1.25
C GLU A 106 -8.62 -15.82 -1.94
N THR A 107 -9.31 -15.27 -2.93
CA THR A 107 -8.89 -14.02 -3.58
C THR A 107 -8.83 -12.86 -2.60
N CYS A 108 -9.76 -12.78 -1.65
CA CYS A 108 -9.73 -11.74 -0.60
C CYS A 108 -8.53 -11.92 0.35
N ARG A 109 -8.17 -13.16 0.72
CA ARG A 109 -6.99 -13.43 1.55
C ARG A 109 -5.69 -13.00 0.88
N ILE A 110 -5.51 -13.34 -0.40
CA ILE A 110 -4.29 -12.97 -1.12
C ILE A 110 -4.20 -11.45 -1.36
N MET A 111 -5.35 -10.76 -1.47
CA MET A 111 -5.39 -9.28 -1.53
C MET A 111 -4.90 -8.63 -0.24
N ILE A 112 -5.31 -9.17 0.91
CA ILE A 112 -4.84 -8.71 2.22
C ILE A 112 -3.36 -8.98 2.35
N ALA A 113 -2.93 -10.23 2.09
CA ALA A 113 -1.52 -10.62 2.15
C ALA A 113 -0.58 -9.78 1.29
N MET A 114 -1.04 -9.27 0.15
CA MET A 114 -0.24 -8.37 -0.71
C MET A 114 0.15 -7.07 -0.01
N LEU A 115 -0.70 -6.56 0.89
CA LEU A 115 -0.53 -5.25 1.52
C LEU A 115 -0.24 -5.34 3.01
N ASP A 116 -0.46 -6.51 3.62
CA ASP A 116 -0.15 -6.84 5.01
C ASP A 116 1.37 -6.84 5.24
N ARG A 117 1.92 -5.66 5.55
CA ARG A 117 3.35 -5.45 5.76
C ARG A 117 3.82 -5.87 7.14
N ASP A 118 2.91 -5.93 8.10
CA ASP A 118 3.20 -6.26 9.50
C ASP A 118 2.83 -7.70 9.87
N HIS A 119 2.30 -8.47 8.91
CA HIS A 119 1.94 -9.88 9.03
C HIS A 119 0.86 -10.12 10.10
N THR A 120 -0.05 -9.14 10.24
CA THR A 120 -1.20 -9.24 11.14
C THR A 120 -2.29 -10.17 10.59
N GLY A 121 -2.26 -10.44 9.28
CA GLY A 121 -3.30 -11.17 8.56
C GLY A 121 -4.57 -10.34 8.33
N LYS A 122 -4.51 -9.04 8.63
CA LYS A 122 -5.63 -8.08 8.52
C LYS A 122 -5.17 -6.84 7.78
N MET A 123 -6.14 -6.00 7.43
CA MET A 123 -5.90 -4.81 6.62
C MET A 123 -6.32 -3.54 7.35
N GLY A 124 -5.38 -2.61 7.51
CA GLY A 124 -5.65 -1.27 8.01
C GLY A 124 -6.18 -0.33 6.93
N PHE A 125 -6.57 0.88 7.32
CA PHE A 125 -7.19 1.84 6.38
C PHE A 125 -6.28 2.29 5.22
N ASN A 126 -5.00 2.52 5.50
CA ASN A 126 -4.06 2.95 4.46
C ASN A 126 -3.87 1.85 3.40
N GLU A 127 -3.78 0.60 3.84
CA GLU A 127 -3.68 -0.57 2.98
C GLU A 127 -4.98 -0.77 2.19
N PHE A 128 -6.13 -0.57 2.83
CA PHE A 128 -7.43 -0.61 2.15
C PHE A 128 -7.52 0.39 0.99
N LYS A 129 -7.03 1.61 1.17
CA LYS A 129 -6.96 2.61 0.09
C LYS A 129 -6.03 2.17 -1.04
N GLU A 130 -4.85 1.65 -0.72
CA GLU A 130 -3.91 1.12 -1.72
C GLU A 130 -4.54 -0.05 -2.50
N LEU A 131 -5.25 -0.95 -1.81
CA LEU A 131 -5.96 -2.06 -2.43
C LEU A 131 -7.04 -1.56 -3.39
N PHE A 132 -7.88 -0.64 -2.93
CA PHE A 132 -9.01 -0.15 -3.72
C PHE A 132 -8.53 0.56 -5.00
N ALA A 133 -7.44 1.33 -4.92
CA ALA A 133 -6.82 1.93 -6.10
C ALA A 133 -6.29 0.87 -7.08
N ALA A 134 -5.60 -0.16 -6.57
CA ALA A 134 -5.08 -1.25 -7.38
C ALA A 134 -6.19 -2.04 -8.08
N LEU A 135 -7.24 -2.39 -7.32
CA LEU A 135 -8.40 -3.11 -7.81
C LEU A 135 -9.10 -2.36 -8.95
N ASN A 136 -9.26 -1.04 -8.82
CA ASN A 136 -9.84 -0.23 -9.89
C ASN A 136 -8.98 -0.25 -11.17
N GLY A 137 -7.66 -0.17 -11.02
CA GLY A 137 -6.75 -0.30 -12.16
C GLY A 137 -6.87 -1.65 -12.86
N TRP A 138 -6.91 -2.74 -12.10
CA TRP A 138 -7.10 -4.10 -12.65
C TRP A 138 -8.47 -4.28 -13.29
N LYS A 139 -9.54 -3.75 -12.68
CA LYS A 139 -10.89 -3.79 -13.25
C LYS A 139 -10.94 -3.04 -14.59
N GLN A 140 -10.38 -1.83 -14.66
CA GLN A 140 -10.34 -1.06 -15.90
C GLN A 140 -9.53 -1.79 -16.99
N ASN A 141 -8.40 -2.39 -16.62
CA ASN A 141 -7.60 -3.18 -17.54
C ASN A 141 -8.40 -4.40 -18.05
N PHE A 142 -9.04 -5.15 -17.16
CA PHE A 142 -9.89 -6.28 -17.52
C PHE A 142 -11.00 -5.88 -18.49
N MET A 143 -11.72 -4.79 -18.21
CA MET A 143 -12.80 -4.29 -19.08
C MET A 143 -12.32 -3.83 -20.46
N MET A 144 -11.04 -3.45 -20.60
CA MET A 144 -10.47 -3.10 -21.90
C MET A 144 -10.29 -4.32 -22.81
N PHE A 145 -10.08 -5.49 -22.21
CA PHE A 145 -9.90 -6.76 -22.95
C PHE A 145 -11.19 -7.57 -23.05
N ASP A 146 -12.06 -7.56 -22.03
CA ASP A 146 -13.40 -8.16 -22.02
C ASP A 146 -14.41 -7.31 -22.83
N GLN A 147 -14.15 -7.11 -24.13
CA GLN A 147 -14.95 -6.24 -25.00
C GLN A 147 -16.39 -6.72 -25.18
N ASP A 148 -16.60 -8.04 -25.14
CA ASP A 148 -17.91 -8.68 -25.25
C ASP A 148 -18.67 -8.71 -23.91
N ARG A 149 -18.03 -8.28 -22.81
CA ARG A 149 -18.56 -8.33 -21.44
C ARG A 149 -18.97 -9.75 -21.03
N SER A 150 -18.27 -10.75 -21.55
CA SER A 150 -18.46 -12.16 -21.16
C SER A 150 -18.16 -12.41 -19.69
N GLY A 151 -17.41 -11.51 -19.03
CA GLY A 151 -16.91 -11.71 -17.67
C GLY A 151 -15.74 -12.68 -17.61
N THR A 152 -15.13 -12.93 -18.77
CA THR A 152 -13.97 -13.78 -18.93
C THR A 152 -12.97 -13.16 -19.88
N VAL A 153 -11.70 -13.46 -19.70
CA VAL A 153 -10.66 -13.18 -20.69
C VAL A 153 -10.10 -14.46 -21.25
N GLU A 154 -9.78 -14.43 -22.53
CA GLU A 154 -9.13 -15.51 -23.24
C GLU A 154 -7.62 -15.53 -22.93
N PRO A 155 -6.95 -16.68 -23.13
CA PRO A 155 -5.52 -16.80 -22.84
C PRO A 155 -4.64 -15.76 -23.53
N HIS A 156 -4.97 -15.39 -24.77
CA HIS A 156 -4.22 -14.38 -25.51
C HIS A 156 -4.40 -12.97 -24.93
N GLU A 157 -5.61 -12.66 -24.47
CA GLU A 157 -5.96 -11.38 -23.85
C GLU A 157 -5.30 -11.21 -22.49
N LEU A 158 -5.23 -12.27 -21.68
CA LEU A 158 -4.50 -12.23 -20.40
C LEU A 158 -3.02 -11.86 -20.61
N SER A 159 -2.38 -12.42 -21.65
CA SER A 159 -1.00 -12.08 -21.98
C SER A 159 -0.85 -10.59 -22.31
N GLN A 160 -1.75 -10.02 -23.10
CA GLN A 160 -1.75 -8.60 -23.42
C GLN A 160 -2.02 -7.74 -22.17
N ALA A 161 -2.96 -8.14 -21.32
CA ALA A 161 -3.29 -7.48 -20.07
C ALA A 161 -2.10 -7.41 -19.11
N ILE A 162 -1.41 -8.53 -18.90
CA ILE A 162 -0.21 -8.60 -18.04
C ILE A 162 0.89 -7.68 -18.56
N ASN A 163 1.12 -7.66 -19.88
CA ASN A 163 2.09 -6.75 -20.49
C ASN A 163 1.67 -5.27 -20.37
N ALA A 164 0.38 -4.97 -20.53
CA ALA A 164 -0.17 -3.61 -20.41
C ALA A 164 -0.04 -3.06 -18.98
N MET A 165 -0.06 -3.93 -17.97
CA MET A 165 0.23 -3.57 -16.57
C MET A 165 1.74 -3.36 -16.30
N GLY A 166 2.60 -3.57 -17.29
CA GLY A 166 4.05 -3.35 -17.19
C GLY A 166 4.85 -4.56 -16.70
N PHE A 167 4.21 -5.72 -16.50
CA PHE A 167 4.93 -6.94 -16.13
C PHE A 167 5.62 -7.55 -17.35
N ARG A 168 6.95 -7.70 -17.28
CA ARG A 168 7.74 -8.36 -18.32
C ARG A 168 7.98 -9.82 -17.96
N VAL A 169 7.01 -10.66 -18.26
CA VAL A 169 7.06 -12.10 -17.98
C VAL A 169 7.43 -12.86 -19.25
N SER A 170 8.27 -13.89 -19.11
CA SER A 170 8.66 -14.72 -20.26
C SER A 170 7.45 -15.49 -20.82
N PRO A 171 7.40 -15.80 -22.13
CA PRO A 171 6.31 -16.57 -22.71
C PRO A 171 6.10 -17.94 -22.04
N GLN A 172 7.18 -18.56 -21.56
CA GLN A 172 7.11 -19.84 -20.83
C GLN A 172 6.40 -19.69 -19.49
N ALA A 173 6.74 -18.67 -18.69
CA ALA A 173 6.08 -18.41 -17.41
C ALA A 173 4.62 -17.98 -17.61
N LEU A 174 4.32 -17.15 -18.61
CA LEU A 174 2.94 -16.80 -18.98
C LEU A 174 2.10 -18.02 -19.31
N ASN A 175 2.63 -18.99 -20.06
CA ASN A 175 1.92 -20.23 -20.36
C ASN A 175 1.59 -21.06 -19.10
N ILE A 176 2.46 -21.05 -18.10
CA ILE A 176 2.22 -21.75 -16.82
C ILE A 176 1.13 -21.01 -16.03
N ILE A 177 1.22 -19.68 -15.93
CA ILE A 177 0.23 -18.83 -15.28
C ILE A 177 -1.15 -19.06 -15.93
N LEU A 178 -1.21 -19.03 -17.26
CA LEU A 178 -2.42 -19.30 -18.02
C LEU A 178 -3.04 -20.64 -17.65
N LYS A 179 -2.26 -21.73 -17.67
CA LYS A 179 -2.76 -23.06 -17.29
C LYS A 179 -3.25 -23.12 -15.85
N ARG A 180 -2.69 -22.32 -14.95
CA ARG A 180 -3.04 -22.31 -13.52
C ARG A 180 -4.39 -21.63 -13.23
N TYR A 181 -4.73 -20.60 -14.00
CA TYR A 181 -5.94 -19.79 -13.79
C TYR A 181 -7.04 -20.04 -14.83
N ASN A 182 -6.74 -20.77 -15.90
CA ASN A 182 -7.70 -21.16 -16.92
C ASN A 182 -8.69 -22.20 -16.36
N LYS A 183 -9.99 -21.89 -16.45
CA LYS A 183 -11.10 -22.78 -16.14
C LYS A 183 -11.99 -22.90 -17.38
N GLY A 184 -11.96 -24.06 -18.03
CA GLY A 184 -12.82 -24.33 -19.20
C GLY A 184 -12.46 -23.52 -20.46
N GLY A 185 -11.20 -23.11 -20.61
CA GLY A 185 -10.71 -22.31 -21.75
C GLY A 185 -10.69 -20.81 -21.50
N ARG A 186 -11.19 -20.35 -20.35
CA ARG A 186 -11.42 -18.94 -20.03
C ARG A 186 -10.89 -18.62 -18.63
N VAL A 187 -10.52 -17.37 -18.39
CA VAL A 187 -10.11 -16.86 -17.08
C VAL A 187 -11.16 -15.90 -16.57
N PHE A 188 -11.80 -16.21 -15.45
CA PHE A 188 -12.83 -15.35 -14.85
C PHE A 188 -12.20 -14.14 -14.17
N PHE A 189 -13.00 -13.10 -13.94
CA PHE A 189 -12.53 -11.88 -13.27
C PHE A 189 -11.86 -12.14 -11.91
N ASP A 190 -12.44 -13.03 -11.08
CA ASP A 190 -11.85 -13.43 -9.79
C ASP A 190 -10.43 -14.03 -9.96
N ASP A 191 -10.28 -14.98 -10.89
CA ASP A 191 -9.00 -15.62 -11.20
C ASP A 191 -7.98 -14.65 -11.82
N TYR A 192 -8.45 -13.72 -12.66
CA TYR A 192 -7.63 -12.65 -13.22
C TYR A 192 -7.07 -11.75 -12.13
N VAL A 193 -7.93 -11.28 -11.21
CA VAL A 193 -7.48 -10.41 -10.11
C VAL A 193 -6.55 -11.17 -9.18
N ALA A 194 -6.85 -12.43 -8.86
CA ALA A 194 -5.95 -13.27 -8.07
C ALA A 194 -4.57 -13.41 -8.71
N CYS A 195 -4.51 -13.61 -10.04
CA CYS A 195 -3.26 -13.65 -10.79
C CYS A 195 -2.50 -12.31 -10.68
N CYS A 196 -3.19 -11.18 -10.86
CA CYS A 196 -2.58 -9.84 -10.79
C CYS A 196 -2.00 -9.55 -9.39
N VAL A 197 -2.73 -9.90 -8.34
CA VAL A 197 -2.30 -9.75 -6.94
C VAL A 197 -1.03 -10.56 -6.69
N LYS A 198 -1.01 -11.85 -7.07
CA LYS A 198 0.18 -12.70 -6.88
C LYS A 198 1.38 -12.20 -7.68
N LEU A 199 1.17 -11.83 -8.95
CA LEU A 199 2.24 -11.27 -9.80
C LEU A 199 2.82 -9.99 -9.21
N ARG A 200 1.96 -9.07 -8.76
CA ARG A 200 2.40 -7.82 -8.12
C ARG A 200 3.22 -8.10 -6.88
N THR A 201 2.70 -8.92 -5.97
CA THR A 201 3.36 -9.22 -4.69
C THR A 201 4.73 -9.86 -4.89
N LEU A 202 4.82 -10.89 -5.74
CA LEU A 202 6.08 -11.56 -6.03
C LEU A 202 7.07 -10.64 -6.76
N THR A 203 6.58 -9.78 -7.66
CA THR A 203 7.42 -8.78 -8.35
C THR A 203 7.97 -7.74 -7.36
N GLU A 204 7.15 -7.24 -6.43
CA GLU A 204 7.59 -6.30 -5.40
C GLU A 204 8.60 -6.95 -4.45
N ASN A 205 8.35 -8.19 -4.00
CA ASN A 205 9.28 -8.97 -3.17
C ASN A 205 10.63 -9.19 -3.86
N PHE A 206 10.62 -9.47 -5.16
CA PHE A 206 11.82 -9.59 -5.99
C PHE A 206 12.55 -8.24 -6.10
N ARG A 207 11.84 -7.16 -6.45
CA ARG A 207 12.43 -5.82 -6.64
C ARG A 207 13.03 -5.25 -5.36
N ARG A 208 12.42 -5.52 -4.20
CA ARG A 208 12.98 -5.13 -2.89
C ARG A 208 14.37 -5.76 -2.63
N ARG A 209 14.61 -6.96 -3.17
CA ARG A 209 15.87 -7.70 -3.03
C ARG A 209 16.86 -7.41 -4.17
N ASP A 210 16.36 -7.08 -5.36
CA ASP A 210 17.18 -6.68 -6.52
C ASP A 210 17.66 -5.23 -6.41
N THR A 211 18.43 -4.94 -5.36
CA THR A 211 18.97 -3.60 -5.08
C THR A 211 19.87 -3.07 -6.21
N MET A 212 20.50 -3.97 -6.97
CA MET A 212 21.36 -3.66 -8.11
C MET A 212 20.61 -3.58 -9.45
N GLN A 213 19.30 -3.89 -9.48
CA GLN A 213 18.44 -3.89 -10.67
C GLN A 213 19.02 -4.71 -11.84
N GLN A 214 19.65 -5.83 -11.51
CA GLN A 214 20.32 -6.69 -12.49
C GLN A 214 19.41 -7.80 -13.04
N GLY A 215 18.20 -7.93 -12.50
CA GLY A 215 17.24 -8.96 -12.89
C GLY A 215 17.55 -10.33 -12.27
N SER A 216 18.36 -10.38 -11.21
CA SER A 216 18.67 -11.60 -10.47
C SER A 216 18.90 -11.31 -8.99
N VAL A 217 18.42 -12.21 -8.13
CA VAL A 217 18.52 -12.12 -6.66
C VAL A 217 18.93 -13.47 -6.08
N THR A 218 19.62 -13.45 -4.95
CA THR A 218 19.93 -14.65 -4.17
C THR A 218 18.97 -14.71 -2.99
N PHE A 219 18.30 -15.85 -2.81
CA PHE A 219 17.44 -16.11 -1.67
C PHE A 219 18.08 -17.10 -0.72
N GLN A 220 17.96 -16.85 0.59
CA GLN A 220 18.05 -17.91 1.59
C GLN A 220 16.76 -18.74 1.55
N TYR A 221 16.83 -20.03 1.90
CA TYR A 221 15.68 -20.92 1.80
C TYR A 221 14.47 -20.40 2.60
N ASP A 222 14.66 -20.04 3.86
CA ASP A 222 13.57 -19.54 4.72
C ASP A 222 12.98 -18.24 4.19
N ASP A 223 13.83 -17.35 3.65
CA ASP A 223 13.40 -16.09 3.04
C ASP A 223 12.57 -16.32 1.77
N PHE A 224 12.96 -17.32 0.95
CA PHE A 224 12.18 -17.75 -0.20
C PHE A 224 10.81 -18.29 0.20
N ILE A 225 10.75 -19.16 1.22
CA ILE A 225 9.50 -19.70 1.73
C ILE A 225 8.60 -18.58 2.26
N LEU A 226 9.15 -17.66 3.07
CA LEU A 226 8.39 -16.51 3.58
C LEU A 226 7.84 -15.64 2.45
N CYS A 227 8.65 -15.33 1.44
CA CYS A 227 8.23 -14.48 0.32
C CYS A 227 7.16 -15.11 -0.58
N THR A 228 7.09 -16.44 -0.65
CA THR A 228 6.22 -17.16 -1.59
C THR A 228 4.97 -17.72 -0.93
N MET A 229 5.07 -18.16 0.32
CA MET A 229 3.94 -18.75 1.07
C MET A 229 3.10 -17.72 1.81
N ALA A 230 3.62 -16.51 2.03
CA ALA A 230 2.82 -15.41 2.56
C ALA A 230 1.70 -14.97 1.58
N VAL A 231 1.77 -15.37 0.29
CA VAL A 231 0.92 -14.89 -0.82
C VAL A 231 -0.07 -15.93 -1.33
#